data_AF-A0A520IDF7-F1
#
_entry.id   AF-A0A520IDF7-F1
#
_cell.length_a   1.000
_cell.length_b   1.000
_cell.length_c   1.000
_cell.angle_alpha   90.00
_cell.angle_beta   90.00
_cell.angle_gamma   90.00
#
_symmetry.space_group_name_H-M   'P 1'
#
loop_
_entity.id
_entity.type
_entity.pdbx_description
1 polymer ?
#
loop_
_entity_poly.entity_id
_entity_poly.type
_entity_poly.pdbx_seq_one_letter_code
_entity_poly.pdbx_strand_id
1 'polypeptide(L)'
;KPQMFASFTIEKRSGAATGIYVPSDAVIHEGDKAVVWIAGAKGYLYARPVQVADSTDGVDHIVAGLRAGDRIVTSGALFVNEAGL
;
A
#
# COMPACT_ATOMS: atom_id res chain seq x y z
N LYS A 1 -19.95 10.77 -4.05
CA LYS A 1 -18.50 11.04 -4.26
C LYS A 1 -17.74 9.91 -3.59
N PRO A 2 -17.12 8.97 -4.31
CA PRO A 2 -16.37 7.92 -3.66
C PRO A 2 -15.05 8.53 -3.17
N GLN A 3 -14.93 8.66 -1.86
CA GLN A 3 -13.75 9.17 -1.19
C GLN A 3 -12.88 7.96 -0.84
N MET A 4 -11.72 7.87 -1.46
CA MET A 4 -10.96 6.62 -1.58
C MET A 4 -9.72 6.66 -0.69
N PHE A 5 -9.93 6.51 0.62
CA PHE A 5 -8.85 6.42 1.61
C PHE A 5 -9.24 5.36 2.64
N ALA A 6 -8.38 4.38 2.87
CA ALA A 6 -8.54 3.43 3.97
C ALA A 6 -7.43 3.67 5.00
N SER A 7 -7.81 3.73 6.28
CA SER A 7 -6.87 3.68 7.40
C SER A 7 -6.88 2.24 7.92
N PHE A 8 -5.73 1.59 7.99
CA PHE A 8 -5.63 0.21 8.48
C PHE A 8 -4.78 0.16 9.76
N THR A 9 -5.20 -0.73 10.66
CA THR A 9 -4.62 -0.94 11.99
C THR A 9 -3.59 -2.06 11.92
N ILE A 10 -2.42 -1.82 12.51
CA ILE A 10 -1.26 -2.72 12.48
C ILE A 10 -1.42 -3.76 13.58
N GLU A 11 -1.65 -5.02 13.22
CA GLU A 11 -1.57 -6.11 14.18
C GLU A 11 -0.13 -6.64 14.27
N LYS A 12 0.58 -6.26 15.34
CA LYS A 12 1.82 -6.95 15.73
C LYS A 12 1.42 -8.30 16.34
N ARG A 13 1.45 -9.37 15.54
CA ARG A 13 1.46 -10.72 16.10
C ARG A 13 2.86 -10.95 16.67
N SER A 14 2.96 -10.98 18.00
CA SER A 14 4.20 -11.28 18.73
C SER A 14 4.67 -12.69 18.40
N GLY A 15 5.55 -12.80 17.39
CA GLY A 15 6.17 -14.06 16.99
C GLY A 15 6.32 -14.20 15.47
N ALA A 16 7.46 -13.73 14.95
CA ALA A 16 8.10 -14.22 13.71
C ALA A 16 7.76 -13.64 12.32
N ALA A 17 7.06 -12.51 12.18
CA ALA A 17 7.06 -11.78 10.90
C ALA A 17 7.01 -10.26 11.12
N THR A 18 8.14 -9.57 10.95
CA THR A 18 8.18 -8.10 10.92
C THR A 18 7.70 -7.63 9.56
N GLY A 19 6.58 -6.92 9.51
CA GLY A 19 6.07 -6.30 8.28
C GLY A 19 4.68 -5.71 8.47
N ILE A 20 4.16 -5.11 7.41
CA ILE A 20 2.87 -4.45 7.35
C ILE A 20 2.03 -5.21 6.33
N TYR A 21 0.84 -5.64 6.73
CA TYR A 21 -0.11 -6.28 5.83
C TYR A 21 -1.01 -5.23 5.20
N VAL A 22 -1.15 -5.27 3.87
CA VAL A 22 -2.01 -4.36 3.10
C VAL A 22 -2.88 -5.16 2.13
N PRO A 23 -4.08 -4.69 1.75
CA PRO A 23 -4.84 -5.32 0.68
C PRO A 23 -4.02 -5.34 -0.62
N SER A 24 -4.02 -6.44 -1.37
CA SER A 24 -3.27 -6.54 -2.63
C SER A 24 -3.72 -5.49 -3.66
N ASP A 25 -4.98 -5.05 -3.62
CA ASP A 25 -5.50 -3.95 -4.45
C ASP A 25 -4.80 -2.59 -4.23
N ALA A 26 -4.07 -2.44 -3.11
CA ALA A 26 -3.29 -1.25 -2.79
C ALA A 26 -1.88 -1.27 -3.39
N VAL A 27 -1.43 -2.43 -3.88
CA VAL A 27 -0.07 -2.67 -4.38
C VAL A 27 -0.10 -2.78 -5.89
N ILE A 28 0.71 -1.96 -6.53
CA ILE A 28 0.88 -1.96 -7.99
C ILE A 28 2.14 -2.74 -8.31
N HIS A 29 1.98 -3.82 -9.05
CA HIS A 29 3.09 -4.65 -9.53
C HIS A 29 3.46 -4.27 -10.97
N GLU A 30 4.70 -3.84 -11.17
CA GLU A 30 5.28 -3.56 -12.48
C GLU A 30 6.52 -4.45 -12.68
N GLY A 31 6.28 -5.65 -13.23
CA GLY A 31 7.29 -6.71 -13.29
C GLY A 31 7.73 -7.13 -11.89
N ASP A 32 9.02 -7.01 -11.60
CA ASP A 32 9.60 -7.37 -10.29
C ASP A 32 9.49 -6.23 -9.25
N LYS A 33 8.92 -5.08 -9.62
CA LYS A 33 8.78 -3.93 -8.72
C LYS A 33 7.37 -3.87 -8.16
N ALA A 34 7.27 -3.48 -6.90
CA ALA A 34 6.01 -3.20 -6.23
C ALA A 34 5.99 -1.75 -5.71
N VAL A 35 4.89 -1.05 -5.92
CA VAL A 35 4.70 0.35 -5.54
C VAL A 35 3.35 0.52 -4.87
N VAL A 36 3.29 1.36 -3.84
CA VAL A 36 2.05 1.80 -3.20
C VAL A 36 1.93 3.32 -3.28
N TRP A 37 0.71 3.83 -3.44
CA TRP A 37 0.46 5.28 -3.37
C TRP A 37 0.23 5.72 -1.93
N ILE A 38 1.07 6.63 -1.45
CA ILE A 38 0.96 7.24 -0.12
C ILE A 38 0.17 8.54 -0.22
N ALA A 39 -0.90 8.64 0.56
CA ALA A 39 -1.68 9.85 0.73
C ALA A 39 -0.98 10.81 1.70
N GLY A 40 -0.35 11.84 1.15
CA GLY A 40 0.30 12.89 1.91
C GLY A 40 -0.63 14.05 2.27
N ALA A 41 -0.02 15.16 2.69
CA ALA A 41 -0.75 16.37 3.04
C ALA A 41 -1.43 16.99 1.80
N LYS A 42 -2.52 17.72 2.01
CA LYS A 42 -3.20 18.54 0.97
C LYS A 42 -3.64 17.75 -0.27
N GLY A 43 -3.88 16.44 -0.15
CA GLY A 43 -4.39 15.59 -1.23
C GLY A 43 -3.34 15.12 -2.24
N TYR A 44 -2.05 15.38 -2.00
CA TYR A 44 -0.98 14.84 -2.83
C TYR A 44 -0.81 13.34 -2.62
N LEU A 45 -0.57 12.62 -3.71
CA LEU A 45 -0.23 11.20 -3.71
C LEU A 45 1.23 11.04 -4.14
N TYR A 46 1.95 10.16 -3.48
CA TYR A 46 3.35 9.87 -3.78
C TYR A 46 3.55 8.37 -3.96
N ALA A 47 4.17 7.97 -5.06
CA ALA A 47 4.56 6.59 -5.29
C ALA A 47 5.67 6.23 -4.30
N ARG A 48 5.49 5.11 -3.59
CA ARG A 48 6.51 4.57 -2.71
C ARG A 48 6.83 3.13 -3.10
N PRO A 49 8.08 2.83 -3.49
CA PRO A 49 8.52 1.46 -3.67
C PRO A 49 8.40 0.67 -2.37
N VAL A 50 7.93 -0.57 -2.47
CA VAL A 50 7.80 -1.49 -1.35
C VAL A 50 8.41 -2.83 -1.69
N GLN A 51 8.75 -3.60 -0.65
CA GLN A 51 9.17 -4.98 -0.79
C GLN A 51 8.07 -5.88 -0.25
N VAL A 52 7.47 -6.67 -1.13
CA VAL A 52 6.50 -7.71 -0.80
C VAL A 52 7.25 -9.01 -0.52
N ALA A 53 6.99 -9.65 0.61
CA ALA A 53 7.58 -10.96 0.94
C ALA A 53 6.69 -12.10 0.43
N ASP A 54 5.39 -12.01 0.70
CA ASP A 54 4.38 -12.95 0.23
C ASP A 54 3.03 -12.24 0.04
N SER A 55 2.17 -12.90 -0.74
CA SER A 55 0.80 -12.46 -1.04
C SER A 55 -0.12 -13.65 -0.83
N THR A 56 -1.12 -13.51 0.04
CA THR A 56 -2.06 -14.58 0.38
C THR A 56 -3.44 -14.01 0.70
N ASP A 57 -4.49 -14.66 0.21
CA ASP A 57 -5.89 -14.31 0.47
C ASP A 57 -6.24 -12.83 0.23
N GLY A 58 -5.66 -12.21 -0.80
CA GLY A 58 -5.90 -10.80 -1.16
C GLY A 58 -5.20 -9.79 -0.25
N VAL A 59 -4.19 -10.24 0.51
CA VAL A 59 -3.36 -9.42 1.38
C VAL A 59 -1.89 -9.64 1.05
N ASP A 60 -1.14 -8.55 0.93
CA ASP A 60 0.30 -8.55 0.70
C ASP A 60 1.05 -8.24 1.99
N HIS A 61 2.08 -9.04 2.27
CA HIS A 61 2.98 -8.84 3.39
C HIS A 61 4.16 -7.94 2.99
N ILE A 62 4.11 -6.68 3.41
CA ILE A 62 5.15 -5.69 3.12
C ILE A 62 6.23 -5.72 4.19
N VAL A 63 7.44 -6.09 3.82
CA VAL A 63 8.60 -6.16 4.74
C VAL A 63 9.47 -4.90 4.71
N ALA A 64 9.34 -4.06 3.67
CA ALA A 64 10.05 -2.79 3.57
C ALA A 64 9.28 -1.74 2.76
N GLY A 65 9.60 -0.46 3.00
CA GLY A 65 9.03 0.69 2.28
C GLY A 65 7.85 1.35 3.00
N LEU A 66 7.08 0.63 3.80
CA LEU A 66 6.00 1.20 4.60
C LEU A 66 6.38 1.44 6.06
N ARG A 67 5.74 2.43 6.67
CA ARG A 67 5.85 2.72 8.10
C ARG A 67 4.47 2.72 8.74
N ALA A 68 4.48 2.45 10.05
CA ALA A 68 3.29 2.57 10.85
C ALA A 68 2.68 3.99 10.73
N GLY A 69 1.37 4.07 10.44
CA GLY A 69 0.66 5.34 10.29
C GLY A 69 0.71 5.96 8.88
N ASP A 70 1.40 5.34 7.92
CA ASP A 70 1.26 5.70 6.51
C ASP A 70 -0.20 5.46 6.06
N ARG A 71 -0.77 6.44 5.34
CA ARG A 71 -2.06 6.29 4.69
C ARG A 71 -1.82 5.91 3.23
N ILE A 72 -2.38 4.78 2.81
CA ILE A 72 -2.23 4.29 1.44
C ILE A 72 -3.56 4.34 0.70
N VAL A 73 -3.50 4.37 -0.62
CA VAL A 73 -4.67 4.24 -1.50
C VAL A 73 -4.93 2.76 -1.75
N THR A 74 -6.12 2.26 -1.36
CA THR A 74 -6.45 0.82 -1.42
C THR A 74 -7.46 0.44 -2.50
N SER A 75 -8.10 1.42 -3.12
CA SER A 75 -8.96 1.21 -4.28
C SER A 75 -8.53 2.22 -5.33
N GLY A 76 -8.75 1.91 -6.60
CA GLY A 76 -8.38 2.80 -7.71
C GLY A 76 -6.89 3.19 -7.77
N ALA A 77 -6.00 2.48 -7.07
CA ALA A 77 -4.57 2.73 -7.06
C ALA A 77 -3.98 2.66 -8.47
N LEU A 78 -4.49 1.76 -9.31
CA LEU A 78 -4.13 1.64 -10.72
C LEU A 78 -4.47 2.91 -11.54
N PHE A 79 -5.60 3.56 -11.24
CA PHE A 79 -6.06 4.76 -11.96
C PHE A 79 -5.37 6.06 -11.51
N VAL A 80 -4.67 6.06 -10.37
CA VAL A 80 -3.87 7.21 -9.93
C VAL A 80 -2.74 7.49 -10.94
N ASN A 81 -2.24 6.46 -11.62
CA ASN A 81 -1.18 6.60 -12.62
C ASN A 81 -1.67 7.29 -13.92
N GLU A 82 -2.98 7.31 -14.19
CA GLU A 82 -3.55 7.85 -15.43
C GLU A 82 -4.08 9.28 -15.31
N ALA A 83 -4.32 9.78 -14.10
CA ALA A 83 -4.85 11.13 -13.89
C ALA A 83 -3.77 12.25 -13.91
N GLY A 84 -2.54 11.90 -14.28
CA GLY A 84 -1.35 12.77 -14.20
C GLY A 84 -0.64 13.07 -15.51
N LEU A 85 -1.34 13.00 -16.66
CA LEU A 85 -0.88 13.55 -17.96
C LEU A 85 -1.74 14.74 -18.38
#